data_AF-A0A818XST4-F1
#
_entry.id   AF-A0A818XST4-F1
#
_cell.length_a   1.000
_cell.length_b   1.000
_cell.length_c   1.000
_cell.angle_alpha   90.00
_cell.angle_beta   90.00
_cell.angle_gamma   90.00
#
_symmetry.space_group_name_H-M   'P 1'
#
loop_
_entity.id
_entity.type
_entity.pdbx_description
1 polymer ?
#
loop_
_entity_poly.entity_id
_entity_poly.type
_entity_poly.pdbx_seq_one_letter_code
_entity_poly.pdbx_strand_id
1 'polypeptide(L)'
;MSKVVGMGCRLSSSIGAFCGANENRILEETATAVSFMGLAGEIAYERLKKMDDDAGLGTYHTFLINAISNMNWELLKIGMKIELK
;
A
#
# COMPACT_ATOMS: atom_id res chain seq x y z
N MET A 1 1.96 9.66 1.75
CA MET A 1 0.75 9.35 0.96
C MET A 1 -0.27 10.48 0.83
N SER A 2 -0.36 11.47 1.74
CA SER A 2 -1.45 12.47 1.77
C SER A 2 -1.52 13.46 0.60
N LYS A 3 -0.45 13.59 -0.20
CA LYS A 3 -0.36 14.55 -1.31
C LYS A 3 -0.93 14.02 -2.64
N VAL A 4 -1.29 12.74 -2.70
CA VAL A 4 -1.89 12.12 -3.89
C VAL A 4 -3.39 12.02 -3.70
N VAL A 5 -4.16 12.55 -4.65
CA VAL A 5 -5.63 12.49 -4.63
C VAL A 5 -6.11 11.03 -4.79
N GLY A 6 -7.23 10.70 -4.16
CA GLY A 6 -7.88 9.39 -4.31
C GLY A 6 -7.18 8.23 -3.59
N MET A 7 -6.21 8.52 -2.71
CA MET A 7 -5.56 7.49 -1.89
C MET A 7 -6.53 6.83 -0.89
N GLY A 8 -7.40 7.62 -0.27
CA GLY A 8 -8.44 7.11 0.63
C GLY A 8 -9.44 6.21 -0.10
N CYS A 9 -9.94 6.63 -1.26
CA CYS A 9 -10.86 5.82 -2.07
C CYS A 9 -10.24 4.47 -2.46
N ARG A 10 -8.98 4.48 -2.91
CA ARG A 10 -8.25 3.24 -3.23
C ARG A 10 -8.08 2.34 -2.01
N LEU A 11 -7.72 2.90 -0.86
CA LEU A 11 -7.62 2.14 0.38
C LEU A 11 -8.95 1.49 0.75
N SER A 12 -10.06 2.23 0.68
CA SER A 12 -11.40 1.67 0.95
C SER A 12 -11.75 0.54 -0.02
N SER A 13 -11.46 0.68 -1.31
CA SER A 13 -11.65 -0.39 -2.28
C SER A 13 -10.77 -1.60 -2.01
N SER A 14 -9.50 -1.41 -1.63
CA SER A 14 -8.60 -2.50 -1.26
C SER A 14 -9.06 -3.23 0.00
N ILE A 15 -9.50 -2.52 1.04
CA ILE A 15 -10.09 -3.13 2.23
C ILE A 15 -11.30 -4.00 1.84
N GLY A 16 -12.18 -3.49 0.98
CA GLY A 16 -13.31 -4.26 0.47
C GLY A 16 -12.88 -5.54 -0.27
N ALA A 17 -11.83 -5.48 -1.08
CA ALA A 17 -11.31 -6.65 -1.80
C ALA A 17 -10.71 -7.72 -0.85
N PHE A 18 -9.94 -7.30 0.17
CA PHE A 18 -9.36 -8.22 1.15
C PHE A 18 -10.44 -8.85 2.04
N CYS A 19 -11.35 -8.04 2.58
CA CYS A 19 -12.46 -8.55 3.38
C CYS A 19 -13.40 -9.45 2.57
N GLY A 20 -13.63 -9.15 1.30
CA GLY A 20 -14.42 -10.00 0.40
C GLY A 20 -13.74 -11.33 0.05
N ALA A 21 -12.40 -11.40 0.12
CA ALA A 21 -11.66 -12.64 -0.06
C ALA A 21 -11.72 -13.55 1.19
N ASN A 22 -11.84 -12.98 2.39
CA ASN A 22 -11.89 -13.71 3.66
C ASN A 22 -12.94 -13.10 4.62
N GLU A 23 -14.21 -13.40 4.38
CA GLU A 23 -15.36 -12.80 5.10
C GLU A 23 -15.36 -13.09 6.61
N ASN A 24 -14.71 -14.17 7.06
CA ASN A 24 -14.66 -14.55 8.47
C ASN A 24 -13.59 -13.80 9.29
N ARG A 25 -12.73 -13.01 8.63
CA ARG A 25 -11.53 -12.39 9.25
C ARG A 25 -11.44 -10.88 8.98
N ILE A 26 -12.58 -10.19 8.97
CA ILE A 26 -12.70 -8.78 8.55
C ILE A 26 -11.66 -7.86 9.23
N LEU A 27 -11.44 -8.00 10.54
CA LEU A 27 -10.48 -7.16 11.27
C LEU A 27 -9.04 -7.39 10.78
N GLU A 28 -8.64 -8.64 10.63
CA GLU A 28 -7.28 -9.03 10.24
C GLU A 28 -7.04 -8.69 8.76
N GLU A 29 -8.05 -8.87 7.91
CA GLU A 29 -8.00 -8.49 6.50
C GLU A 29 -7.94 -6.97 6.32
N THR A 30 -8.69 -6.21 7.13
CA THR A 30 -8.61 -4.74 7.12
C THR A 30 -7.22 -4.28 7.54
N ALA A 31 -6.67 -4.86 8.61
CA ALA A 31 -5.30 -4.56 9.04
C ALA A 31 -4.29 -4.91 7.95
N THR A 32 -4.44 -6.07 7.30
CA THR A 32 -3.57 -6.51 6.20
C THR A 32 -3.65 -5.56 5.01
N ALA A 33 -4.86 -5.14 4.60
CA ALA A 33 -5.06 -4.20 3.50
C ALA A 33 -4.43 -2.82 3.78
N VAL A 34 -4.59 -2.31 5.01
CA VAL A 34 -3.97 -1.05 5.44
C VAL A 34 -2.45 -1.16 5.44
N SER A 35 -1.89 -2.22 6.02
CA SER A 35 -0.44 -2.44 6.03
C SER A 35 0.14 -2.69 4.64
N PHE A 36 -0.57 -3.42 3.77
CA PHE A 36 -0.22 -3.63 2.37
C PHE A 36 -0.09 -2.29 1.63
N MET A 37 -1.11 -1.44 1.74
CA MET A 37 -1.11 -0.11 1.11
C MET A 37 0.00 0.77 1.69
N GLY A 38 0.20 0.74 3.00
CA GLY A 38 1.27 1.48 3.68
C GLY A 38 2.66 1.08 3.17
N LEU A 39 2.95 -0.22 3.14
CA LEU A 39 4.21 -0.77 2.64
C LEU A 39 4.45 -0.43 1.16
N ALA A 40 3.41 -0.55 0.32
CA ALA A 40 3.50 -0.13 -1.08
C ALA A 40 3.86 1.37 -1.21
N GLY A 41 3.33 2.20 -0.31
CA GLY A 41 3.67 3.62 -0.22
C GLY A 41 5.11 3.88 0.19
N GLU A 42 5.64 3.12 1.14
CA GLU A 42 7.04 3.19 1.57
C GLU A 42 7.97 2.78 0.41
N ILE A 43 7.70 1.65 -0.25
CA ILE A 43 8.48 1.17 -1.40
C ILE A 43 8.48 2.20 -2.54
N ALA A 44 7.32 2.77 -2.84
CA ALA A 44 7.20 3.80 -3.87
C ALA A 44 7.97 5.07 -3.52
N TYR A 45 7.98 5.47 -2.25
CA TYR A 45 8.70 6.64 -1.77
C TYR A 45 10.22 6.43 -1.81
N GLU A 46 10.70 5.26 -1.40
CA GLU A 46 12.12 4.89 -1.48
C GLU A 46 12.61 4.85 -2.94
N ARG A 47 11.77 4.43 -3.89
CA ARG A 47 12.08 4.53 -5.32
C ARG A 47 12.13 5.98 -5.80
N LEU A 48 11.17 6.80 -5.38
CA LEU A 48 11.13 8.22 -5.73
C LEU A 48 12.38 8.96 -5.25
N LYS A 49 12.82 8.69 -4.01
CA LYS A 49 14.00 9.31 -3.40
C LYS A 49 15.32 8.98 -4.13
N LYS A 50 15.34 7.88 -4.88
CA LYS A 50 16.51 7.45 -5.67
C LYS A 50 16.52 8.03 -7.09
N MET A 51 15.47 8.73 -7.50
CA MET A 51 15.43 9.46 -8.77
C MET A 51 15.91 10.90 -8.60
N ASP A 52 16.26 11.54 -9.72
CA ASP A 52 16.64 12.95 -9.79
C ASP A 52 15.53 13.89 -9.27
N ASP A 53 15.91 15.12 -8.92
CA ASP A 53 15.08 16.12 -8.22
C ASP A 53 13.76 16.51 -8.93
N ASP A 54 13.61 16.20 -10.23
CA ASP A 54 12.37 16.43 -11.00
C ASP A 54 11.26 15.38 -10.75
N ALA A 55 11.53 14.36 -9.93
CA ALA A 55 10.55 13.30 -9.64
C ALA A 55 9.40 13.80 -8.74
N GLY A 56 8.30 14.22 -9.38
CA GLY A 56 7.12 14.76 -8.71
C GLY A 56 6.07 13.72 -8.27
N LEU A 57 4.90 14.23 -7.89
CA LEU A 57 3.75 13.44 -7.41
C LEU A 57 3.21 12.44 -8.44
N GLY A 58 3.28 12.76 -9.73
CA GLY A 58 2.87 11.85 -10.81
C GLY A 58 3.72 10.59 -10.83
N THR A 59 5.04 10.74 -10.75
CA THR A 59 5.99 9.62 -10.68
C THR A 59 5.77 8.77 -9.43
N TYR A 60 5.54 9.40 -8.28
CA TYR A 60 5.19 8.68 -7.05
C TYR A 60 3.90 7.86 -7.19
N HIS A 61 2.86 8.43 -7.82
CA HIS A 61 1.60 7.71 -8.07
C HIS A 61 1.82 6.48 -8.95
N THR A 62 2.61 6.61 -10.02
CA THR A 62 2.99 5.47 -10.87
C THR A 62 3.77 4.41 -10.09
N PHE A 63 4.75 4.82 -9.28
CA PHE A 63 5.52 3.90 -8.44
C PHE A 63 4.69 3.19 -7.40
N LEU A 64 3.69 3.87 -6.83
CA LEU A 64 2.76 3.26 -5.90
C LEU A 64 1.93 2.17 -6.59
N ILE A 65 1.38 2.43 -7.78
CA ILE A 65 0.63 1.42 -8.53
C ILE A 65 1.54 0.23 -8.87
N ASN A 66 2.78 0.50 -9.29
CA ASN A 66 3.77 -0.54 -9.56
C ASN A 66 4.11 -1.36 -8.30
N ALA A 67 4.21 -0.71 -7.14
CA ALA A 67 4.46 -1.39 -5.87
C ALA A 67 3.28 -2.28 -5.48
N ILE A 68 2.05 -1.78 -5.60
CA ILE A 68 0.82 -2.57 -5.38
C ILE A 68 0.77 -3.79 -6.31
N SER A 69 1.05 -3.61 -7.60
CA SER A 69 0.97 -4.67 -8.60
C SER A 69 2.07 -5.73 -8.47
N ASN A 70 3.26 -5.35 -7.99
CA ASN A 70 4.39 -6.27 -7.80
C ASN A 70 4.51 -6.78 -6.36
N MET A 71 3.55 -6.46 -5.50
CA MET A 71 3.57 -6.90 -4.11
C MET A 71 3.42 -8.41 -4.04
N ASN A 72 4.25 -9.05 -3.24
CA ASN A 72 4.20 -10.48 -3.01
C ASN A 72 4.16 -10.79 -1.51
N TRP A 73 3.88 -12.05 -1.18
CA TRP A 73 3.73 -12.49 0.20
C TRP A 73 5.00 -12.30 1.03
N GLU A 74 6.18 -12.50 0.44
CA GLU A 74 7.45 -12.35 1.15
C GLU A 74 7.72 -10.90 1.54
N LEU A 75 7.56 -9.97 0.59
CA LEU A 75 7.66 -8.53 0.83
C LEU A 75 6.68 -8.08 1.90
N LEU A 76 5.42 -8.53 1.80
CA LEU A 76 4.39 -8.19 2.76
C LEU A 76 4.76 -8.71 4.16
N LYS A 77 5.18 -9.96 4.29
CA LYS A 77 5.53 -10.55 5.59
C LYS A 77 6.72 -9.85 6.26
N ILE A 78 7.70 -9.40 5.48
CA ILE A 78 8.90 -8.71 6.00
C ILE A 78 8.59 -7.25 6.36
N GLY A 79 7.75 -6.57 5.55
CA GLY A 79 7.48 -5.14 5.68
C GLY A 79 6.26 -4.79 6.53
N MET A 80 5.37 -5.74 6.79
CA MET A 80 4.13 -5.51 7.53
C MET A 80 4.40 -5.33 9.02
N LYS A 81 4.05 -4.15 9.52
CA LYS A 81 4.15 -3.77 10.93
C LYS A 81 2.74 -3.68 11.50
N ILE A 82 2.32 -4.73 12.20
CA ILE A 82 1.02 -4.79 12.89
C ILE A 82 1.31 -5.01 14.37
N GLU A 83 0.77 -4.12 15.20
CA GLU A 83 0.80 -4.26 16.66
C GLU A 83 -0.52 -4.89 17.13
N LEU A 84 -0.41 -5.95 17.92
CA LEU A 84 -1.54 -6.58 18.59
C LEU A 84 -1.46 -6.25 20.07
N LYS A 85 -2.56 -5.77 20.63
CA LYS A 85 -2.67 -5.38 22.04
C LYS A 85 -3.47 -6.41 22.83
#